data_AF-A0A5B8L025-F1
#
_entry.id   AF-A0A5B8L025-F1
#
_cell.length_a   1.000
_cell.length_b   1.000
_cell.length_c   1.000
_cell.angle_alpha   90.00
_cell.angle_beta   90.00
_cell.angle_gamma   90.00
#
_symmetry.space_group_name_H-M   'P 1'
#
loop_
_entity.id
_entity.type
_entity.pdbx_description
1 polymer ?
#
loop_
_entity_poly.entity_id
_entity_poly.type
_entity_poly.pdbx_seq_one_letter_code
_entity_poly.pdbx_strand_id
1 'polypeptide(L)'
;MPRFADRAIAALLVVVHAGLLVWALVGFAELAWPVPPWPRLSNPLFSGTMLLLQWTVVAAAAVTYLVGYASRWAGLRRAMVGWYVVMAAICAWQTFFILEHSARFAQMALEYVEYAVITLYLYRSPHIRERLSVGA
;
A
#
# COMPACT_ATOMS: atom_id res chain seq x y z
N MET A 1 -14.27 -10.18 17.52
CA MET A 1 -14.93 -9.36 16.48
C MET A 1 -15.99 -10.23 15.79
N PRO A 2 -17.19 -9.69 15.48
CA PRO A 2 -18.21 -10.45 14.76
C PRO A 2 -17.66 -10.96 13.42
N ARG A 3 -17.96 -12.21 13.04
CA ARG A 3 -17.45 -12.83 11.80
C ARG A 3 -17.77 -12.02 10.53
N PHE A 4 -18.92 -11.34 10.52
CA PHE A 4 -19.30 -10.45 9.42
C PHE A 4 -18.35 -9.26 9.27
N ALA A 5 -18.03 -8.58 10.39
CA ALA A 5 -17.12 -7.43 10.37
C ALA A 5 -15.71 -7.84 9.92
N ASP A 6 -15.25 -9.03 10.30
CA ASP A 6 -13.95 -9.55 9.86
C ASP A 6 -13.86 -9.76 8.35
N ARG A 7 -14.92 -10.34 7.77
CA ARG A 7 -15.02 -10.52 6.33
C ARG A 7 -15.15 -9.19 5.59
N ALA A 8 -15.90 -8.24 6.15
CA ALA A 8 -16.05 -6.91 5.58
C ALA A 8 -14.70 -6.15 5.54
N ILE A 9 -13.90 -6.21 6.61
CA ILE A 9 -12.57 -5.60 6.63
C ILE A 9 -11.64 -6.28 5.61
N ALA A 10 -11.64 -7.62 5.54
CA ALA A 10 -10.84 -8.32 4.55
C ALA A 10 -11.25 -7.95 3.11
N ALA A 11 -12.55 -7.84 2.83
CA ALA A 11 -13.06 -7.41 1.52
C ALA A 11 -12.67 -5.94 1.22
N LEU A 12 -12.79 -5.06 2.20
CA LEU A 12 -12.35 -3.68 2.09
C LEU A 12 -10.86 -3.60 1.74
N LEU A 13 -10.00 -4.37 2.42
CA LEU A 13 -8.57 -4.38 2.12
C LEU A 13 -8.28 -4.88 0.70
N VAL A 14 -9.02 -5.88 0.20
CA VAL A 14 -8.89 -6.31 -1.21
C VAL A 14 -9.25 -5.17 -2.16
N VAL A 15 -10.36 -4.47 -1.91
CA VAL A 15 -10.79 -3.32 -2.74
C VAL A 15 -9.76 -2.19 -2.69
N VAL A 16 -9.25 -1.85 -1.51
CA VAL A 16 -8.23 -0.82 -1.33
C VAL A 16 -6.96 -1.17 -2.11
N HIS A 17 -6.45 -2.39 -1.99
CA HIS A 17 -5.22 -2.78 -2.71
C HIS A 17 -5.46 -2.88 -4.23
N ALA A 18 -6.65 -3.25 -4.69
CA ALA A 18 -7.00 -3.16 -6.11
C ALA A 18 -7.00 -1.70 -6.60
N GLY A 19 -7.57 -0.79 -5.82
CA GLY A 19 -7.51 0.65 -6.10
C GLY A 19 -6.08 1.18 -6.13
N LEU A 20 -5.24 0.80 -5.16
CA LEU A 20 -3.82 1.16 -5.11
C LEU A 20 -3.04 0.64 -6.31
N LEU A 21 -3.35 -0.58 -6.78
CA LEU A 21 -2.72 -1.11 -7.99
C LEU A 21 -3.09 -0.28 -9.22
N VAL A 22 -4.37 0.02 -9.41
CA VAL A 22 -4.82 0.90 -10.50
C VAL A 22 -4.15 2.28 -10.40
N TRP A 23 -4.10 2.85 -9.19
CA TRP A 23 -3.46 4.13 -8.94
C TRP A 23 -1.97 4.11 -9.30
N ALA A 24 -1.22 3.07 -8.91
CA ALA A 24 0.18 2.92 -9.27
C ALA A 24 0.38 2.74 -10.78
N LEU A 25 -0.50 2.00 -11.46
CA LEU A 25 -0.44 1.83 -12.92
C LEU A 25 -0.66 3.16 -13.65
N VAL A 26 -1.57 4.00 -13.18
CA VAL A 26 -1.73 5.37 -13.71
C VAL A 26 -0.48 6.21 -13.42
N GLY A 27 0.11 6.08 -12.22
CA GLY A 27 1.38 6.73 -11.89
C GLY A 27 2.53 6.34 -12.82
N PHE A 28 2.63 5.06 -13.19
CA PHE A 28 3.58 4.61 -14.22
C PHE A 28 3.26 5.17 -15.60
N ALA A 29 1.98 5.29 -15.97
CA ALA A 29 1.58 5.90 -17.23
C ALA A 29 2.03 7.38 -17.29
N GLU A 30 1.94 8.13 -16.19
CA GLU A 30 2.43 9.51 -16.12
C GLU A 30 3.96 9.64 -16.27
N LEU A 31 4.72 8.59 -15.98
CA LEU A 31 6.17 8.56 -16.27
C LEU A 31 6.46 8.40 -17.77
N ALA A 32 5.56 7.74 -18.50
CA ALA A 32 5.68 7.57 -19.95
C ALA A 32 5.07 8.74 -20.74
N TRP A 33 4.10 9.46 -20.17
CA TRP A 33 3.42 10.58 -20.81
C TRP A 33 3.69 11.93 -20.11
N PRO A 34 4.45 12.84 -20.75
CA PRO A 34 4.73 14.16 -20.18
C PRO A 34 3.47 15.00 -19.90
N VAL A 35 2.44 14.84 -20.73
CA VAL A 35 1.14 15.54 -20.63
C VAL A 35 0.02 14.50 -20.72
N PRO A 36 -0.37 13.87 -19.59
CA PRO A 36 -1.45 12.90 -19.57
C PRO A 36 -2.81 13.59 -19.83
N PRO A 37 -3.80 12.88 -20.40
CA PRO A 37 -5.13 13.44 -20.66
C PRO A 37 -6.02 13.55 -19.39
N TRP A 38 -5.47 13.27 -18.21
CA TRP A 38 -6.15 13.35 -16.90
C TRP A 38 -5.41 14.30 -15.95
N PRO A 39 -6.03 14.73 -14.84
CA PRO A 39 -5.36 15.53 -13.82
C PRO A 39 -4.14 14.78 -13.24
N ARG A 40 -2.98 15.43 -13.25
CA ARG A 40 -1.72 14.81 -12.80
C ARG A 40 -1.84 14.33 -11.36
N LEU A 41 -1.64 13.03 -11.15
CA LEU A 41 -1.64 12.37 -9.85
C LEU A 41 -0.27 12.46 -9.17
N SER A 42 0.79 12.38 -9.96
CA SER A 42 2.18 12.48 -9.50
C SER A 42 2.48 13.89 -8.98
N ASN A 43 3.15 13.96 -7.84
CA ASN A 43 3.60 15.24 -7.31
C ASN A 43 4.67 15.83 -8.24
N PRO A 44 4.49 17.06 -8.77
CA PRO A 44 5.46 17.66 -9.69
C PRO A 44 6.82 17.95 -9.06
N LEU A 45 6.91 17.95 -7.72
CA LEU A 45 8.18 18.15 -6.99
C LEU A 45 9.04 16.88 -6.96
N PHE A 46 8.47 15.72 -7.28
CA PHE A 46 9.22 14.46 -7.25
C PHE A 46 10.00 14.27 -8.53
N SER A 47 11.27 13.89 -8.40
CA SER A 47 12.08 13.48 -9.54
C SER A 47 11.50 12.21 -10.19
N GLY A 48 11.80 11.99 -11.47
CA GLY A 48 11.36 10.78 -12.17
C GLY A 48 11.78 9.49 -11.45
N THR A 49 12.98 9.47 -10.85
CA THR A 49 13.45 8.34 -10.03
C THR A 49 12.64 8.14 -8.77
N MET A 50 12.28 9.23 -8.06
CA MET A 50 11.44 9.14 -6.85
C MET A 50 10.05 8.62 -7.18
N LEU A 51 9.45 9.10 -8.27
CA LEU A 51 8.17 8.62 -8.77
C LEU A 51 8.24 7.14 -9.16
N LEU A 52 9.28 6.73 -9.88
CA LEU A 52 9.48 5.34 -10.27
C LEU A 52 9.55 4.44 -9.02
N LEU A 53 10.33 4.82 -8.01
CA LEU A 53 10.45 4.08 -6.76
C LEU A 53 9.11 4.00 -6.03
N GLN A 54 8.41 5.12 -5.86
CA GLN A 54 7.11 5.18 -5.21
C GLN A 54 6.09 4.26 -5.89
N TRP A 55 5.92 4.40 -7.20
CA TRP A 55 4.94 3.61 -7.95
C TRP A 55 5.29 2.12 -7.96
N THR A 56 6.58 1.78 -8.00
CA THR A 56 7.05 0.39 -7.89
C THR A 56 6.71 -0.22 -6.56
N VAL A 57 6.97 0.48 -5.45
CA VAL A 57 6.70 -0.06 -4.12
C VAL A 57 5.21 -0.19 -3.87
N VAL A 58 4.40 0.80 -4.28
CA VAL A 58 2.93 0.72 -4.16
C VAL A 58 2.38 -0.44 -4.99
N ALA A 59 2.81 -0.58 -6.25
CA ALA A 59 2.39 -1.69 -7.10
C ALA A 59 2.81 -3.05 -6.53
N ALA A 60 4.06 -3.18 -6.05
CA ALA A 60 4.57 -4.42 -5.49
C ALA A 60 3.82 -4.81 -4.21
N ALA A 61 3.52 -3.85 -3.32
CA ALA A 61 2.71 -4.08 -2.13
C ALA A 61 1.28 -4.50 -2.48
N ALA A 62 0.65 -3.80 -3.44
CA ALA A 62 -0.71 -4.11 -3.90
C ALA A 62 -0.81 -5.49 -4.55
N VAL A 63 0.10 -5.82 -5.48
CA VAL A 63 0.18 -7.14 -6.11
C VAL A 63 0.43 -8.22 -5.06
N THR A 64 1.38 -7.99 -4.15
CA THR A 64 1.68 -8.94 -3.08
C THR A 64 0.45 -9.26 -2.25
N TYR A 65 -0.31 -8.23 -1.83
CA TYR A 65 -1.54 -8.41 -1.09
C TYR A 65 -2.58 -9.20 -1.89
N LEU A 66 -2.90 -8.74 -3.10
CA LEU A 66 -3.97 -9.32 -3.92
C LEU A 66 -3.67 -10.77 -4.30
N VAL A 67 -2.47 -11.03 -4.82
CA VAL A 67 -2.04 -12.38 -5.22
C VAL A 67 -1.89 -13.27 -4.00
N GLY A 68 -1.29 -12.78 -2.92
CA GLY A 68 -1.14 -13.55 -1.70
C GLY A 68 -2.48 -13.90 -1.04
N TYR A 69 -3.45 -12.98 -1.05
CA TYR A 69 -4.77 -13.21 -0.52
C TYR A 69 -5.60 -14.18 -1.37
N ALA A 70 -5.49 -14.08 -2.71
CA ALA A 70 -6.15 -14.97 -3.66
C ALA A 70 -5.57 -16.39 -3.61
N SER A 71 -4.24 -16.51 -3.58
CA SER A 71 -3.52 -17.79 -3.53
C SER A 71 -3.43 -18.42 -2.14
N ARG A 72 -3.96 -17.74 -1.10
CA ARG A 72 -3.89 -18.18 0.31
C ARG A 72 -2.45 -18.34 0.81
N TRP A 73 -1.55 -17.49 0.35
CA TRP A 73 -0.12 -17.56 0.64
C TRP A 73 0.18 -17.36 2.13
N ALA A 74 0.72 -18.38 2.79
CA ALA A 74 1.08 -18.33 4.21
C ALA A 74 2.11 -17.24 4.56
N GLY A 75 2.95 -16.84 3.60
CA GLY A 75 3.96 -15.79 3.74
C GLY A 75 3.41 -14.36 3.68
N LEU A 76 2.15 -14.17 3.24
CA LEU A 76 1.58 -12.85 2.95
C LEU A 76 1.75 -11.85 4.10
N ARG A 77 1.47 -12.28 5.34
CA ARG A 77 1.57 -11.41 6.52
C ARG A 77 2.97 -10.81 6.67
N ARG A 78 4.01 -11.64 6.54
CA ARG A 78 5.41 -11.19 6.66
C ARG A 78 5.81 -10.31 5.49
N ALA A 79 5.39 -10.67 4.28
CA ALA A 79 5.67 -9.87 3.09
C ALA A 79 5.07 -8.47 3.17
N MET A 80 3.82 -8.35 3.63
CA MET A 80 3.15 -7.05 3.79
C MET A 80 3.82 -6.17 4.84
N VAL A 81 4.30 -6.74 5.96
CA VAL A 81 5.11 -5.99 6.94
C VAL A 81 6.35 -5.40 6.26
N GLY A 82 7.07 -6.20 5.47
CA GLY A 82 8.23 -5.73 4.72
C GLY A 82 7.88 -4.57 3.78
N TRP A 83 6.79 -4.70 3.02
CA TRP A 83 6.33 -3.64 2.13
C TRP A 83 5.93 -2.36 2.87
N TYR A 84 5.23 -2.47 4.01
CA TYR A 84 4.89 -1.30 4.83
C TYR A 84 6.12 -0.59 5.38
N VAL A 85 7.17 -1.32 5.76
CA VAL A 85 8.45 -0.72 6.19
C VAL A 85 9.10 0.06 5.04
N VAL A 86 9.12 -0.51 3.83
CA VAL A 86 9.69 0.16 2.65
C VAL A 86 8.88 1.42 2.29
N MET A 87 7.54 1.32 2.25
CA MET A 87 6.67 2.48 1.98
C MET A 87 6.83 3.56 3.04
N ALA A 88 6.92 3.19 4.32
CA ALA A 88 7.18 4.13 5.40
C ALA A 88 8.52 4.86 5.19
N ALA A 89 9.59 4.13 4.86
CA ALA A 89 10.89 4.75 4.59
C ALA A 89 10.86 5.74 3.42
N ILE A 90 10.17 5.40 2.32
CA ILE A 90 9.99 6.32 1.18
C ILE A 90 9.17 7.55 1.60
N CYS A 91 8.08 7.36 2.34
CA CYS A 91 7.22 8.46 2.80
C CYS A 91 7.98 9.41 3.74
N ALA A 92 8.77 8.88 4.67
CA ALA A 92 9.67 9.68 5.50
C ALA A 92 10.64 10.48 4.63
N TRP A 93 11.32 9.83 3.68
CA TRP A 93 12.26 10.52 2.82
C TRP A 93 11.59 11.69 2.06
N GLN A 94 10.43 11.45 1.46
CA GLN A 94 9.68 12.47 0.74
C GLN A 94 9.25 13.64 1.64
N THR A 95 8.79 13.34 2.84
CA THR A 95 8.30 14.34 3.79
C THR A 95 9.43 15.20 4.34
N PHE A 96 10.55 14.59 4.73
CA PHE A 96 11.67 15.30 5.35
C PHE A 96 12.57 16.03 4.35
N PHE A 97 12.73 15.52 3.12
CA PHE A 97 13.73 16.05 2.18
C PHE A 97 13.16 16.70 0.92
N ILE A 98 11.84 16.60 0.67
CA ILE A 98 11.24 17.16 -0.54
C ILE A 98 10.06 18.09 -0.23
N LEU A 99 9.16 17.68 0.67
CA LEU A 99 7.85 18.32 0.84
C LEU A 99 7.71 19.18 2.10
N GLU A 100 8.81 19.66 2.69
CA GLU A 100 8.94 20.36 4.00
C GLU A 100 7.78 21.31 4.38
N HIS A 101 6.61 20.78 4.72
CA HIS A 101 5.37 21.52 5.04
C HIS A 101 4.65 20.78 6.16
N SER A 102 4.16 21.51 7.16
CA SER A 102 3.57 20.95 8.39
C SER A 102 2.42 19.96 8.14
N ALA A 103 1.59 20.20 7.11
CA ALA A 103 0.49 19.31 6.74
C ALA A 103 0.94 17.91 6.27
N ARG A 104 2.16 17.78 5.75
CA ARG A 104 2.70 16.50 5.26
C ARG A 104 3.13 15.57 6.39
N PHE A 105 3.58 16.13 7.52
CA PHE A 105 3.86 15.34 8.72
C PHE A 105 2.60 14.68 9.29
N ALA A 106 1.46 15.37 9.26
CA ALA A 106 0.18 14.79 9.67
C ALA A 106 -0.25 13.64 8.74
N GLN A 107 -0.06 13.79 7.43
CA GLN A 107 -0.35 12.73 6.46
C GLN A 107 0.56 11.51 6.65
N MET A 108 1.87 11.71 6.81
CA MET A 108 2.82 10.65 7.12
C MET A 108 2.43 9.90 8.42
N ALA A 109 2.06 10.63 9.47
CA ALA A 109 1.63 10.02 10.72
C ALA A 109 0.36 9.16 10.54
N LEU A 110 -0.62 9.64 9.77
CA LEU A 110 -1.82 8.88 9.44
C LEU A 110 -1.50 7.61 8.64
N GLU A 111 -0.63 7.70 7.64
CA GLU A 111 -0.18 6.52 6.88
C GLU A 111 0.49 5.47 7.79
N TYR A 112 1.32 5.91 8.74
CA TYR A 112 2.01 4.98 9.65
C TYR A 112 1.04 4.29 10.60
N VAL A 113 0.05 5.03 11.11
CA VAL A 113 -1.01 4.46 11.92
C VAL A 113 -1.81 3.44 11.10
N GLU A 114 -2.14 3.76 9.85
CA GLU A 114 -2.83 2.84 8.94
C GLU A 114 -2.02 1.56 8.72
N TYR A 115 -0.73 1.66 8.40
CA TYR A 115 0.14 0.50 8.23
C TYR A 115 0.23 -0.36 9.50
N ALA A 116 0.30 0.25 10.67
CA ALA A 116 0.32 -0.45 11.95
C ALA A 116 -1.01 -1.17 12.22
N VAL A 117 -2.14 -0.51 11.97
CA VAL A 117 -3.49 -1.07 12.16
C VAL A 117 -3.72 -2.25 11.21
N ILE A 118 -3.38 -2.11 9.92
CA ILE A 118 -3.52 -3.19 8.95
C ILE A 118 -2.61 -4.37 9.32
N THR A 119 -1.37 -4.10 9.72
CA THR A 119 -0.44 -5.13 10.19
C THR A 119 -1.02 -5.88 11.39
N LEU A 120 -1.51 -5.16 12.41
CA LEU A 120 -2.13 -5.77 13.58
C LEU A 120 -3.34 -6.62 13.18
N TYR A 121 -4.18 -6.12 12.29
CA TYR A 121 -5.33 -6.85 11.76
C TYR A 121 -4.92 -8.15 11.07
N LEU A 122 -3.91 -8.12 10.19
CA LEU A 122 -3.40 -9.29 9.47
C LEU A 122 -2.93 -10.41 10.39
N TYR A 123 -2.39 -10.08 11.57
CA TYR A 123 -1.92 -11.08 12.55
C TYR A 123 -3.00 -11.52 13.54
N ARG A 124 -3.96 -10.65 13.88
CA ARG A 124 -4.96 -10.92 14.92
C ARG A 124 -6.28 -11.48 14.39
N SER A 125 -6.62 -11.22 13.12
CA SER A 125 -7.88 -11.68 12.51
C SER A 125 -7.93 -13.21 12.41
N PRO A 126 -8.95 -13.87 13.00
CA PRO A 126 -9.20 -15.30 12.82
C PRO A 126 -9.45 -15.66 11.35
N HIS A 127 -10.24 -14.86 10.61
CA HIS A 127 -10.53 -15.11 9.20
C HIS A 127 -9.27 -15.09 8.33
N ILE A 128 -8.38 -14.11 8.56
CA ILE A 128 -7.09 -14.04 7.85
C ILE A 128 -6.20 -15.23 8.23
N ARG A 129 -6.16 -15.62 9.50
CA ARG A 129 -5.36 -16.76 9.96
C ARG A 129 -5.81 -18.07 9.33
N GLU A 130 -7.11 -18.36 9.37
CA GLU A 130 -7.72 -19.55 8.78
C GLU A 130 -7.52 -19.59 7.26
N ARG A 131 -7.68 -18.45 6.58
CA ARG A 131 -7.52 -18.40 5.12
C ARG A 131 -6.08 -18.64 4.69
N LEU A 132 -5.11 -18.09 5.41
CA LEU A 132 -3.69 -18.14 5.05
C LEU A 132 -2.95 -19.34 5.66
N SER A 133 -3.61 -20.21 6.44
CA SER A 133 -3.01 -21.42 7.01
C SER A 133 -3.05 -22.64 6.08
N VAL A 134 -3.66 -22.55 4.90
CA VAL A 134 -3.92 -23.69 3.99
C VAL A 134 -2.67 -24.12 3.18
N GLY A 135 -1.47 -23.67 3.55
CA GLY A 135 -0.22 -24.03 2.87
C GLY A 135 0.98 -24.15 3.81
N ALA A 136 0.73 -24.44 5.09
CA ALA A 136 1.76 -24.77 6.08
C ALA A 136 1.75 -26.27 6.37
#